data_AF-A0A7C1PUD4-F1
#
_entry.id   AF-A0A7C1PUD4-F1
#
_cell.length_a   1.000
_cell.length_b   1.000
_cell.length_c   1.000
_cell.angle_alpha   90.00
_cell.angle_beta   90.00
_cell.angle_gamma   90.00
#
_symmetry.space_group_name_H-M   'P 1'
#
loop_
_entity.id
_entity.type
_entity.pdbx_description
1 polymer ?
#
loop_
_entity_poly.entity_id
_entity_poly.type
_entity_poly.pdbx_seq_one_letter_code
_entity_poly.pdbx_strand_id
1 'polypeptide(L)'
;MKKTIWKYAVLIQDTQKIEMPKGAKLLTVQVQRGIAFIWAMVNPMNTEVERIIKMVGTGHDLSEQIMGDYIGTFQINNEWGGLVFHVFDGGEK
;
A
#
# COMPACT_ATOMS: atom_id res chain seq x y z
N MET A 1 -18.29 3.82 17.24
CA MET A 1 -17.89 3.63 15.82
C MET A 1 -17.29 2.23 15.68
N LYS A 2 -17.76 1.40 14.75
CA LYS A 2 -17.20 0.06 14.53
C LYS A 2 -15.99 0.17 13.60
N LYS A 3 -14.79 -0.15 14.11
CA LYS A 3 -13.58 -0.25 13.28
C LYS A 3 -13.26 -1.70 13.00
N THR A 4 -12.88 -2.02 11.77
CA THR A 4 -12.45 -3.36 11.35
C THR A 4 -11.13 -3.26 10.61
N ILE A 5 -10.35 -4.35 10.60
CA ILE A 5 -9.15 -4.44 9.78
C ILE A 5 -9.49 -5.13 8.47
N TRP A 6 -9.30 -4.42 7.36
CA TRP A 6 -9.40 -4.98 6.01
C TRP A 6 -8.00 -5.11 5.41
N LYS A 7 -7.87 -5.93 4.37
CA LYS A 7 -6.64 -6.05 3.59
C LYS A 7 -6.94 -5.85 2.11
N TYR A 8 -6.01 -5.21 1.41
CA TYR A 8 -6.14 -4.84 0.02
C TYR A 8 -4.93 -5.36 -0.73
N ALA A 9 -5.15 -6.14 -1.79
CA ALA A 9 -4.05 -6.60 -2.63
C ALA A 9 -3.40 -5.41 -3.31
N VAL A 10 -2.08 -5.43 -3.43
CA VAL A 10 -1.34 -4.40 -4.17
C VAL A 10 -0.60 -5.02 -5.35
N LEU A 11 -0.60 -4.30 -6.47
CA LEU A 11 0.19 -4.64 -7.64
C LEU A 11 1.60 -4.07 -7.49
N ILE A 12 2.58 -4.69 -8.16
CA ILE A 12 3.93 -4.15 -8.26
C ILE A 12 3.94 -3.10 -9.38
N GLN A 13 3.60 -1.87 -9.03
CA GLN A 13 3.48 -0.72 -9.92
C GLN A 13 3.84 0.55 -9.13
N ASP A 14 4.52 1.51 -9.79
CA ASP A 14 5.02 2.73 -9.15
C ASP A 14 3.92 3.56 -8.48
N THR A 15 2.73 3.61 -9.08
CA THR A 15 1.55 4.27 -8.52
C THR A 15 0.29 3.47 -8.86
N GLN A 16 -0.55 3.26 -7.87
CA GLN A 16 -1.85 2.61 -8.02
C GLN A 16 -2.91 3.27 -7.15
N LYS A 17 -4.16 2.97 -7.43
CA LYS A 17 -5.31 3.44 -6.68
C LYS A 17 -6.04 2.26 -6.07
N ILE A 18 -6.43 2.40 -4.80
CA ILE A 18 -7.18 1.39 -4.07
C ILE A 18 -8.42 2.05 -3.49
N GLU A 19 -9.59 1.51 -3.80
CA GLU A 19 -10.84 1.92 -3.17
C GLU A 19 -10.90 1.38 -1.75
N MET A 20 -11.12 2.28 -0.79
CA MET A 20 -11.29 1.93 0.62
C MET A 20 -12.19 2.92 1.33
N PRO A 21 -12.81 2.54 2.47
CA PRO A 21 -13.64 3.47 3.23
C PRO A 21 -12.88 4.73 3.64
N LYS A 22 -13.51 5.88 3.47
CA LYS A 22 -12.97 7.21 3.80
C LYS A 22 -12.37 7.25 5.19
N GLY A 23 -11.18 7.85 5.31
CA GLY A 23 -10.46 7.96 6.59
C GLY A 23 -9.85 6.64 7.07
N ALA A 24 -9.64 5.68 6.17
CA ALA A 24 -8.87 4.47 6.45
C ALA A 24 -7.47 4.84 6.98
N LYS A 25 -7.05 4.16 8.05
CA LYS A 25 -5.67 4.25 8.54
C LYS A 25 -4.89 3.06 8.00
N LEU A 26 -3.95 3.30 7.10
CA LEU A 26 -3.02 2.27 6.61
C LEU A 26 -2.08 1.88 7.75
N LEU A 27 -1.86 0.57 7.92
CA LEU A 27 -1.11 0.03 9.05
C LEU A 27 0.26 -0.50 8.65
N THR A 28 0.28 -1.37 7.64
CA THR A 28 1.50 -2.01 7.15
C THR A 28 1.23 -2.66 5.80
N VAL A 29 2.30 -2.94 5.06
CA VAL A 29 2.31 -3.80 3.89
C VAL A 29 3.06 -5.08 4.22
N GLN A 30 2.53 -6.23 3.86
CA GLN A 30 3.15 -7.55 4.05
C GLN A 30 2.79 -8.50 2.90
N VAL A 31 3.59 -9.56 2.72
CA VAL A 31 3.27 -10.65 1.78
C VAL A 31 2.53 -11.76 2.49
N GLN A 32 1.39 -12.19 1.93
CA GLN A 32 0.66 -13.36 2.36
C GLN A 32 0.41 -14.28 1.16
N ARG A 33 0.91 -15.52 1.25
CA ARG A 33 0.81 -16.53 0.17
C ARG A 33 1.31 -16.02 -1.18
N GLY A 34 2.44 -15.31 -1.17
CA GLY A 34 3.08 -14.77 -2.38
C GLY A 34 2.46 -13.50 -2.94
N ILE A 35 1.40 -12.97 -2.33
CA ILE A 35 0.74 -11.74 -2.77
C ILE A 35 0.98 -10.65 -1.72
N ALA A 36 1.36 -9.45 -2.16
CA ALA A 36 1.49 -8.30 -1.29
C ALA A 36 0.11 -7.70 -0.97
N PHE A 37 -0.11 -7.35 0.28
CA PHE A 37 -1.32 -6.68 0.74
C PHE A 37 -0.98 -5.52 1.66
N ILE A 38 -1.81 -4.47 1.63
CA ILE A 38 -1.86 -3.44 2.66
C ILE A 38 -2.99 -3.78 3.62
N TRP A 39 -2.72 -3.74 4.92
CA TRP A 39 -3.74 -3.80 5.97
C TRP A 39 -4.12 -2.39 6.39
N ALA A 40 -5.42 -2.14 6.52
CA ALA A 40 -5.95 -0.85 6.96
C ALA A 40 -7.03 -1.02 8.01
N MET A 41 -7.04 -0.10 8.98
CA MET A 41 -8.14 0.05 9.92
C MET A 41 -9.18 0.99 9.31
N VAL A 42 -10.39 0.47 9.09
CA VAL A 42 -11.47 1.16 8.38
C VAL A 42 -12.72 1.28 9.24
N ASN A 43 -13.58 2.25 8.91
CA ASN A 43 -14.98 2.25 9.32
C ASN A 43 -15.84 1.79 8.12
N PRO A 44 -16.40 0.56 8.13
CA PRO A 44 -17.18 0.04 7.01
C PRO A 44 -18.43 0.85 6.64
N MET A 45 -18.89 1.74 7.52
CA MET A 45 -20.06 2.59 7.26
C MET A 45 -19.72 3.86 6.48
N ASN A 46 -18.44 4.15 6.26
CA ASN A 46 -18.01 5.30 5.46
C ASN A 46 -18.09 4.97 3.96
N THR A 47 -18.30 6.00 3.14
CA THR A 47 -18.22 5.88 1.67
C THR A 47 -16.82 5.47 1.24
N GLU A 48 -16.72 4.72 0.15
CA GLU A 48 -15.43 4.41 -0.47
C GLU A 48 -14.88 5.61 -1.23
N VAL A 49 -13.56 5.74 -1.21
CA VAL A 49 -12.78 6.81 -1.85
C VAL A 49 -11.50 6.22 -2.43
N GLU A 50 -10.88 6.92 -3.38
CA GLU A 50 -9.61 6.50 -3.96
C GLU A 50 -8.46 6.84 -3.00
N ARG A 51 -7.67 5.83 -2.60
CA ARG A 51 -6.37 6.02 -1.93
C ARG A 51 -5.24 5.81 -2.92
N ILE A 52 -4.34 6.78 -3.04
CA ILE A 52 -3.14 6.65 -3.87
C ILE A 52 -2.08 5.88 -3.08
N ILE A 53 -1.58 4.80 -3.65
CA ILE A 53 -0.46 4.02 -3.11
C ILE A 53 0.72 4.16 -4.07
N LYS A 54 1.88 4.56 -3.54
CA LYS A 54 3.13 4.67 -4.29
C LYS A 54 4.09 3.56 -3.88
N MET A 55 4.84 3.02 -4.84
CA MET A 55 5.81 1.96 -4.62
C MET A 55 7.13 2.32 -5.27
N VAL A 56 8.24 2.07 -4.58
CA VAL A 56 9.58 2.22 -5.15
C VAL A 56 10.43 0.99 -4.83
N GLY A 57 11.12 0.47 -5.85
CA GLY A 57 12.10 -0.59 -5.69
C GLY A 57 13.39 -0.10 -5.04
N THR A 58 14.04 -0.93 -4.23
CA THR A 58 15.36 -0.58 -3.66
C THR A 58 16.37 -0.28 -4.76
N GLY A 59 17.04 0.87 -4.66
CA GLY A 59 18.04 1.32 -5.64
C GLY A 59 17.47 2.04 -6.87
N HIS A 60 16.14 2.19 -6.97
CA HIS A 60 15.52 3.00 -8.01
C HIS A 60 15.48 4.47 -7.60
N ASP A 61 15.56 5.36 -8.59
CA ASP A 61 15.48 6.80 -8.37
C ASP A 61 14.11 7.18 -7.78
N LEU A 62 14.16 7.99 -6.72
CA LEU A 62 13.00 8.68 -6.18
C LEU A 62 12.72 9.90 -7.07
N SER A 63 12.26 9.69 -8.30
CA SER A 63 11.84 10.82 -9.15
C SER A 63 10.89 11.75 -8.37
N GLU A 64 10.96 13.06 -8.62
CA GLU A 64 10.55 14.25 -7.83
C GLU A 64 9.16 14.29 -7.14
N GLN A 65 8.40 13.21 -7.13
CA GLN A 65 7.16 13.13 -6.39
C GLN A 65 7.44 12.91 -4.91
N ILE A 66 7.05 13.90 -4.10
CA ILE A 66 6.93 13.78 -2.65
C ILE A 66 6.23 12.45 -2.34
N MET A 67 7.00 11.55 -1.75
CA MET A 67 6.52 10.28 -1.23
C MET A 67 5.75 10.66 0.04
N GLY A 68 4.46 10.35 0.09
CA GLY A 68 3.65 10.67 1.27
C GLY A 68 4.02 9.77 2.45
N ASP A 69 3.07 9.40 3.30
CA ASP A 69 3.40 8.72 4.55
C ASP A 69 3.93 7.29 4.30
N TYR A 70 5.06 6.94 4.90
CA TYR A 70 5.64 5.60 4.76
C TYR A 70 4.74 4.55 5.42
N ILE A 71 4.41 3.49 4.67
CA ILE A 71 3.54 2.39 5.12
C ILE A 71 4.39 1.19 5.55
N GLY A 72 5.43 0.87 4.80
CA GLY A 72 6.29 -0.29 5.08
C GLY A 72 7.12 -0.75 3.90
N THR A 73 7.84 -1.84 4.11
CA THR A 73 8.68 -2.51 3.12
C THR A 73 8.34 -3.99 3.09
N PHE A 74 8.29 -4.54 1.88
CA PHE A 74 8.06 -5.97 1.69
C PHE A 74 9.02 -6.54 0.66
N GLN A 75 9.25 -7.84 0.75
CA GLN A 75 10.08 -8.60 -0.17
C GLN A 75 9.24 -9.65 -0.87
N ILE A 76 9.45 -9.82 -2.17
CA ILE A 76 8.88 -10.92 -2.93
C ILE A 76 10.01 -11.75 -3.51
N ASN A 77 9.99 -13.05 -3.24
CA ASN A 77 10.95 -13.96 -3.84
C ASN A 77 10.56 -14.18 -5.30
N ASN A 78 11.50 -13.94 -6.20
CA ASN A 78 11.42 -14.41 -7.58
C ASN A 78 12.62 -15.32 -7.88
N GLU A 79 12.61 -15.93 -9.06
CA GLU A 79 13.65 -16.88 -9.52
C GLU A 79 15.06 -16.26 -9.64
N TRP A 80 15.17 -14.93 -9.66
CA TRP A 80 16.39 -14.16 -9.93
C TRP A 80 16.92 -13.41 -8.70
N GLY A 81 16.33 -13.63 -7.52
CA GLY A 81 16.65 -12.94 -6.27
C GLY A 81 15.45 -12.17 -5.71
N GLY A 82 15.32 -12.09 -4.38
CA GLY A 82 14.20 -11.39 -3.76
C GLY A 82 14.19 -9.89 -4.14
N LEU A 83 13.07 -9.41 -4.70
CA LEU A 83 12.87 -7.98 -4.93
C LEU A 83 12.37 -7.32 -3.65
N VAL A 84 12.82 -6.10 -3.40
CA VAL A 84 12.46 -5.31 -2.21
C VAL A 84 11.77 -4.03 -2.64
N PHE A 85 10.59 -3.78 -2.07
CA PHE A 85 9.75 -2.63 -2.40
C PHE A 85 9.39 -1.82 -1.15
N HIS A 86 9.37 -0.52 -1.28
CA HIS A 86 8.99 0.45 -0.25
C HIS A 86 7.68 1.11 -0.66
N VAL A 87 6.70 1.12 0.25
CA VAL A 87 5.33 1.56 -0.05
C VAL A 87 4.99 2.80 0.77
N PHE A 88 4.39 3.78 0.09
CA PHE A 88 4.04 5.08 0.64
C PHE A 88 2.58 5.41 0.32
N ASP A 89 1.97 6.14 1.22
CA ASP A 89 0.61 6.63 1.13
C ASP A 89 0.60 7.99 0.42
N GLY A 90 0.15 8.02 -0.83
CA GLY A 90 0.03 9.23 -1.63
C GLY A 90 -1.18 10.09 -1.28
N GLY A 91 -1.99 9.70 -0.30
CA GLY A 91 -3.17 10.44 0.16
C GLY A 91 -4.50 9.93 -0.38
N GLU A 92 -5.57 10.47 0.20
CA GLU A 92 -6.96 10.25 -0.18
C GLU A 92 -7.41 11.30 -1.20
N LYS A 93 -8.18 10.89 -2.21
CA LYS A 93 -8.83 11.78 -3.18
C LYS A 93 -10.34 11.64 -3.18
#